data_AF-A0A1Q3H8N9-F1
#
_entry.id   AF-A0A1Q3H8N9-F1
#
_cell.length_a   1.000
_cell.length_b   1.000
_cell.length_c   1.000
_cell.angle_alpha   90.00
_cell.angle_beta   90.00
_cell.angle_gamma   90.00
#
_symmetry.space_group_name_H-M   'P 1'
#
loop_
_entity.id
_entity.type
_entity.pdbx_description
1 polymer ?
#
loop_
_entity_poly.entity_id
_entity_poly.type
_entity_poly.pdbx_seq_one_letter_code
_entity_poly.pdbx_strand_id
1 'polypeptide(L)'
;MSNDQQTPVPPTTDESLADAVAHAHKKLEQPAIWPGNVPSQLQALEVLCGKRTLAISLPNARRLQEKLTLPEREALMDEGLADSLREAVAVRWRLAAAQDLLLTAGGRVDRAALEALLAEVDRVLEALRAATPATPDLGLAIDRTWETLTQEAVDFSTNVKAAAAQPAAPAHPHPAPKKPAATGKVTFQPQEPDSQNAPKKSNKALFVGLGLAVAMVAAYHATQGTATVAPPAAYTQSGSPPDTVVIPNSSDGSILVRSLRTGPATPQQEAWFKQQEASGMQLKPQGPGAWLLVPTAKAPATAGNGSP
;
A
#
# COMPACT_ATOMS: atom_id res chain seq x y z
N MET A 1 57.52 -29.41 47.65
CA MET A 1 57.15 -28.21 46.87
C MET A 1 57.02 -28.65 45.43
N SER A 2 55.79 -28.92 45.02
CA SER A 2 55.42 -29.44 43.70
C SER A 2 55.25 -28.29 42.72
N ASN A 3 55.70 -28.46 41.48
CA ASN A 3 55.28 -27.63 40.36
C ASN A 3 55.31 -28.50 39.09
N ASP A 4 54.21 -29.20 38.85
CA ASP A 4 53.91 -29.78 37.54
C ASP A 4 53.39 -28.66 36.64
N GLN A 5 54.22 -28.27 35.67
CA GLN A 5 53.86 -27.34 34.61
C GLN A 5 53.06 -28.09 33.55
N GLN A 6 51.73 -27.96 33.62
CA GLN A 6 50.80 -28.52 32.66
C GLN A 6 50.78 -27.63 31.40
N THR A 7 51.29 -28.17 30.29
CA THR A 7 51.22 -27.52 28.97
C THR A 7 49.78 -27.57 28.45
N PRO A 8 49.22 -26.47 27.93
CA PRO A 8 47.88 -26.48 27.36
C PRO A 8 47.89 -27.21 26.01
N VAL A 9 47.09 -28.27 25.92
CA VAL A 9 46.80 -28.98 24.66
C VAL A 9 45.99 -28.03 23.76
N PRO A 10 46.38 -27.81 22.50
CA PRO A 10 45.60 -26.98 21.58
C PRO A 10 44.25 -27.66 21.27
N PRO A 11 43.14 -26.91 21.18
CA PRO A 11 41.85 -27.47 20.84
C PRO A 11 41.89 -28.05 19.42
N THR A 12 41.51 -29.32 19.32
CA THR A 12 41.32 -30.06 18.06
C THR A 12 40.29 -29.37 17.18
N THR A 13 40.69 -29.06 15.96
CA THR A 13 39.97 -28.23 14.97
C THR A 13 38.65 -28.85 14.47
N ASP A 14 38.37 -30.11 14.80
CA ASP A 14 37.17 -30.84 14.35
C ASP A 14 35.90 -30.51 15.16
N GLU A 15 36.02 -30.23 16.47
CA GLU A 15 34.85 -29.95 17.32
C GLU A 15 34.21 -28.60 16.98
N SER A 16 35.01 -27.64 16.52
CA SER A 16 34.55 -26.31 16.09
C SER A 16 33.72 -26.33 14.81
N LEU A 17 33.90 -27.33 13.94
CA LEU A 17 33.19 -27.44 12.67
C LEU A 17 31.83 -28.12 12.87
N ALA A 18 31.76 -29.16 13.70
CA ALA A 18 30.50 -29.81 14.06
C ALA A 18 29.57 -28.87 14.86
N ASP A 19 30.10 -28.10 15.81
CA ASP A 19 29.31 -27.11 16.55
C ASP A 19 28.90 -25.91 15.69
N ALA A 20 29.75 -25.46 14.75
CA ALA A 20 29.38 -24.41 13.81
C ALA A 20 28.28 -24.87 12.83
N VAL A 21 28.32 -26.12 12.36
CA VAL A 21 27.30 -26.73 11.50
C VAL A 21 26.01 -26.99 12.28
N ALA A 22 26.09 -27.45 13.53
CA ALA A 22 24.93 -27.61 14.41
C ALA A 22 24.29 -26.24 14.76
N HIS A 23 25.08 -25.20 15.01
CA HIS A 23 24.57 -23.84 15.19
C HIS A 23 23.98 -23.25 13.90
N ALA A 24 24.56 -23.55 12.74
CA ALA A 24 23.99 -23.13 11.45
C ALA A 24 22.65 -23.83 11.17
N HIS A 25 22.54 -25.13 11.46
CA HIS A 25 21.28 -25.88 11.38
C HIS A 25 20.24 -25.40 12.37
N LYS A 26 20.64 -25.07 13.62
CA LYS A 26 19.74 -24.51 14.62
C LYS A 26 19.24 -23.09 14.29
N LYS A 27 20.00 -22.33 13.49
CA LYS A 27 19.58 -21.02 12.97
C LYS A 27 18.58 -21.13 11.80
N LEU A 28 18.59 -22.25 11.07
CA LEU A 28 17.63 -22.56 10.00
C LEU A 28 16.26 -23.02 10.53
N GLU A 29 16.17 -23.45 11.79
CA GLU A 29 14.92 -23.92 12.42
C GLU A 29 14.21 -22.87 13.28
N GLN A 30 14.73 -21.65 13.40
CA GLN A 30 13.93 -20.59 14.01
C GLN A 30 12.80 -20.20 13.06
N PRO A 31 11.52 -20.40 13.42
CA PRO A 31 10.41 -19.99 12.58
C PRO A 31 10.55 -18.48 12.35
N ALA A 32 10.62 -18.10 11.08
CA ALA A 32 10.77 -16.72 10.66
C ALA A 32 9.73 -15.85 11.36
N ILE A 33 10.18 -14.85 12.12
CA ILE A 33 9.29 -13.95 12.84
C ILE A 33 8.72 -12.96 11.83
N TRP A 34 7.40 -12.96 11.66
CA TRP A 34 6.71 -12.11 10.70
C TRP A 34 6.40 -10.73 11.30
N PRO A 35 6.48 -9.61 10.56
CA PRO A 35 6.86 -9.49 9.15
C PRO A 35 8.39 -9.30 8.96
N GLY A 36 9.24 -9.68 9.91
CA GLY A 36 10.70 -9.53 9.79
C GLY A 36 11.34 -10.32 8.63
N ASN A 37 10.61 -11.24 8.02
CA ASN A 37 11.00 -11.97 6.80
C ASN A 37 10.48 -11.34 5.49
N VAL A 38 9.73 -10.24 5.56
CA VAL A 38 9.28 -9.51 4.37
C VAL A 38 10.51 -8.86 3.71
N PRO A 39 10.69 -8.97 2.38
CA PRO A 39 11.80 -8.32 1.70
C PRO A 39 11.84 -6.82 1.98
N SER A 40 13.04 -6.26 2.11
CA SER A 40 13.21 -4.81 2.31
C SER A 40 12.76 -4.01 1.10
N GLN A 41 12.57 -2.70 1.25
CA GLN A 41 12.19 -1.80 0.14
C GLN A 41 13.14 -1.92 -1.06
N LEU A 42 14.45 -1.93 -0.80
CA LEU A 42 15.45 -2.10 -1.85
C LEU A 42 15.29 -3.46 -2.56
N GLN A 43 15.06 -4.54 -1.82
CA GLN A 43 14.86 -5.87 -2.40
C GLN A 43 13.57 -5.94 -3.22
N ALA A 44 12.50 -5.29 -2.75
CA ALA A 44 11.26 -5.19 -3.50
C ALA A 44 11.47 -4.47 -4.83
N LEU A 45 12.19 -3.34 -4.83
CA LEU A 45 12.56 -2.63 -6.05
C LEU A 45 13.42 -3.49 -6.99
N GLU A 46 14.44 -4.18 -6.47
CA GLU A 46 15.26 -5.10 -7.28
C GLU A 46 14.41 -6.18 -7.96
N VAL A 47 13.41 -6.74 -7.25
CA VAL A 47 12.51 -7.75 -7.80
C VAL A 47 11.55 -7.16 -8.83
N LEU A 48 10.97 -6.00 -8.54
CA LEU A 48 10.06 -5.29 -9.43
C LEU A 48 10.73 -4.89 -10.75
N CYS A 49 12.00 -4.46 -10.70
CA CYS A 49 12.81 -4.16 -11.87
C CYS A 49 13.40 -5.41 -12.55
N GLY A 50 13.09 -6.62 -12.06
CA GLY A 50 13.60 -7.88 -12.62
C GLY A 50 15.11 -8.12 -12.39
N LYS A 51 15.76 -7.34 -11.53
CA LYS A 51 17.17 -7.47 -11.16
C LYS A 51 17.41 -8.62 -10.18
N ARG A 52 16.36 -9.13 -9.54
CA ARG A 52 16.42 -10.19 -8.55
C ARG A 52 15.25 -11.14 -8.65
N THR A 53 15.53 -12.43 -8.46
CA THR A 53 14.53 -13.48 -8.28
C THR A 53 14.51 -13.93 -6.81
N LEU A 54 13.31 -14.09 -6.24
CA LEU A 54 13.16 -14.60 -4.89
C LEU A 54 13.07 -16.13 -4.90
N ALA A 55 13.70 -16.76 -3.90
CA ALA A 55 13.62 -18.21 -3.69
C ALA A 55 12.24 -18.66 -3.16
N ILE A 56 11.49 -17.74 -2.55
CA ILE A 56 10.19 -17.99 -1.94
C ILE A 56 9.09 -17.57 -2.92
N SER A 57 8.07 -18.42 -3.07
CA SER A 57 6.90 -18.11 -3.89
C SER A 57 5.99 -17.09 -3.17
N LEU A 58 5.78 -15.93 -3.79
CA LEU A 58 4.91 -14.86 -3.31
C LEU A 58 3.80 -14.61 -4.36
N PRO A 59 2.71 -15.39 -4.33
CA PRO A 59 1.70 -15.35 -5.39
C PRO A 59 0.93 -14.02 -5.47
N ASN A 60 0.62 -13.36 -4.35
CA ASN A 60 -0.06 -12.07 -4.39
C ASN A 60 0.89 -10.97 -4.87
N ALA A 61 2.15 -11.00 -4.41
CA ALA A 61 3.16 -10.04 -4.86
C ALA A 61 3.45 -10.19 -6.38
N ARG A 62 3.45 -11.43 -6.90
CA ARG A 62 3.57 -11.71 -8.34
C ARG A 62 2.37 -11.19 -9.14
N ARG A 63 1.14 -11.44 -8.67
CA ARG A 63 -0.08 -10.93 -9.30
C ARG A 63 -0.10 -9.40 -9.35
N LEU A 64 0.42 -8.74 -8.33
CA LEU A 64 0.57 -7.28 -8.33
C LEU A 64 1.51 -6.83 -9.44
N GLN A 65 2.67 -7.47 -9.60
CA GLN A 65 3.63 -7.15 -10.66
C GLN A 65 3.01 -7.27 -12.07
N GLU A 66 2.19 -8.29 -12.30
CA GLU A 66 1.46 -8.48 -13.56
C GLU A 66 0.43 -7.37 -13.82
N LYS A 67 -0.19 -6.86 -12.75
CA LYS A 67 -1.27 -5.86 -12.78
C LYS A 67 -0.79 -4.41 -12.75
N LEU A 68 0.52 -4.16 -12.68
CA LEU A 68 1.03 -2.79 -12.72
C LEU A 68 0.53 -2.08 -13.97
N THR A 69 0.13 -0.83 -13.80
CA THR A 69 -0.25 0.06 -14.89
C THR A 69 0.98 0.53 -15.65
N LEU A 70 0.78 1.11 -16.83
CA LEU A 70 1.91 1.64 -17.62
C LEU A 70 2.71 2.72 -16.85
N PRO A 71 2.10 3.72 -16.21
CA PRO A 71 2.84 4.73 -15.45
C PRO A 71 3.61 4.16 -14.26
N GLU A 72 3.07 3.13 -13.59
CA GLU A 72 3.77 2.44 -12.50
C GLU A 72 5.00 1.66 -13.03
N ARG A 73 4.87 1.02 -14.19
CA ARG A 73 6.00 0.35 -14.84
C ARG A 73 7.07 1.33 -15.29
N GLU A 74 6.67 2.47 -15.83
CA GLU A 74 7.59 3.55 -16.22
C GLU A 74 8.30 4.13 -15.00
N ALA A 75 7.59 4.37 -13.88
CA ALA A 75 8.19 4.84 -12.63
C ALA A 75 9.22 3.87 -12.02
N LEU A 76 9.11 2.56 -12.30
CA LEU A 76 10.12 1.58 -11.91
C LEU A 76 11.39 1.62 -12.77
N MET A 77 11.31 2.16 -13.99
CA MET A 77 12.41 2.20 -14.96
C MET A 77 13.07 3.58 -15.05
N ASP A 78 12.31 4.64 -14.76
CA ASP A 78 12.75 6.03 -14.87
C ASP A 78 13.26 6.56 -13.53
N GLU A 79 14.51 7.02 -13.49
CA GLU A 79 15.10 7.61 -12.29
C GLU A 79 14.75 9.10 -12.21
N GLY A 80 13.71 9.43 -11.43
CA GLY A 80 13.50 10.79 -10.93
C GLY A 80 12.21 11.50 -11.34
N LEU A 81 11.46 11.00 -12.33
CA LEU A 81 10.19 11.64 -12.75
C LEU A 81 8.99 11.25 -11.87
N ALA A 82 9.08 10.14 -11.13
CA ALA A 82 7.97 9.63 -10.33
C ALA A 82 8.44 8.84 -9.08
N ASP A 83 9.42 9.38 -8.34
CA ASP A 83 10.00 8.70 -7.17
C ASP A 83 8.94 8.28 -6.13
N SER A 84 7.94 9.12 -5.87
CA SER A 84 6.83 8.79 -4.96
C SER A 84 5.98 7.62 -5.47
N LEU A 85 5.75 7.54 -6.78
CA LEU A 85 5.02 6.44 -7.40
C LEU A 85 5.85 5.14 -7.35
N ARG A 86 7.17 5.24 -7.60
CA ARG A 86 8.11 4.11 -7.48
C ARG A 86 8.13 3.54 -6.06
N GLU A 87 8.23 4.41 -5.06
CA GLU A 87 8.18 4.02 -3.65
C GLU A 87 6.83 3.38 -3.30
N ALA A 88 5.72 3.95 -3.79
CA ALA A 88 4.40 3.38 -3.58
C ALA A 88 4.25 1.98 -4.16
N VAL A 89 4.70 1.75 -5.38
CA VAL A 89 4.67 0.40 -5.99
C VAL A 89 5.50 -0.58 -5.17
N ALA A 90 6.67 -0.17 -4.67
CA ALA A 90 7.49 -1.01 -3.79
C ALA A 90 6.79 -1.37 -2.48
N VAL A 91 6.14 -0.40 -1.83
CA VAL A 91 5.38 -0.64 -0.59
C VAL A 91 4.19 -1.56 -0.83
N ARG A 92 3.41 -1.33 -1.89
CA ARG A 92 2.27 -2.19 -2.26
C ARG A 92 2.72 -3.64 -2.50
N TRP A 93 3.83 -3.82 -3.22
CA TRP A 93 4.43 -5.14 -3.43
C TRP A 93 4.84 -5.79 -2.09
N ARG A 94 5.43 -5.02 -1.16
CA ARG A 94 5.81 -5.51 0.18
C ARG A 94 4.61 -5.86 1.04
N LEU A 95 3.52 -5.10 0.96
CA LEU A 95 2.27 -5.45 1.64
C LEU A 95 1.71 -6.78 1.11
N ALA A 96 1.69 -6.97 -0.20
CA ALA A 96 1.26 -8.23 -0.81
C ALA A 96 2.17 -9.40 -0.38
N ALA A 97 3.49 -9.20 -0.37
CA ALA A 97 4.45 -10.18 0.14
C ALA A 97 4.24 -10.49 1.63
N ALA A 98 3.96 -9.47 2.45
CA ALA A 98 3.65 -9.64 3.86
C ALA A 98 2.37 -10.48 4.07
N GLN A 99 1.34 -10.28 3.23
CA GLN A 99 0.14 -11.11 3.26
C GLN A 99 0.41 -12.57 2.89
N ASP A 100 1.22 -12.81 1.85
CA ASP A 100 1.63 -14.17 1.45
C ASP A 100 2.37 -14.90 2.58
N LEU A 101 3.23 -14.17 3.31
CA LEU A 101 4.03 -14.72 4.40
C LEU A 101 3.26 -14.84 5.72
N LEU A 102 2.16 -14.11 5.90
CA LEU A 102 1.38 -14.08 7.15
C LEU A 102 0.91 -15.48 7.57
N LEU A 103 0.40 -16.27 6.62
CA LEU A 103 -0.10 -17.62 6.89
C LEU A 103 1.01 -18.62 7.27
N THR A 104 2.25 -18.35 6.85
CA THR A 104 3.40 -19.22 7.13
C THR A 104 4.03 -18.97 8.50
N ALA A 105 3.72 -17.85 9.13
CA ALA A 105 4.39 -17.36 10.35
C ALA A 105 3.97 -18.08 11.65
N GLY A 106 2.98 -18.99 11.60
CA GLY A 106 2.56 -19.79 12.75
C GLY A 106 2.16 -18.98 13.99
N GLY A 107 1.73 -17.72 13.82
CA GLY A 107 1.31 -16.83 14.89
C GLY A 107 2.42 -16.02 15.59
N ARG A 108 3.69 -16.08 15.15
CA ARG A 108 4.76 -15.22 15.71
C ARG A 108 4.83 -13.88 14.99
N VAL A 109 4.38 -12.84 15.68
CA VAL A 109 4.37 -11.46 15.17
C VAL A 109 5.42 -10.62 15.88
N ASP A 110 6.40 -10.11 15.13
CA ASP A 110 7.26 -9.00 15.54
C ASP A 110 6.48 -7.69 15.38
N ARG A 111 6.14 -7.10 16.52
CA ARG A 111 5.39 -5.84 16.57
C ARG A 111 6.18 -4.67 16.02
N ALA A 112 7.48 -4.60 16.30
CA ALA A 112 8.31 -3.49 15.86
C ALA A 112 8.46 -3.52 14.34
N ALA A 113 8.65 -4.71 13.75
CA ALA A 113 8.70 -4.86 12.30
C ALA A 113 7.35 -4.55 11.63
N LEU A 114 6.23 -4.91 12.27
CA LEU A 114 4.89 -4.56 11.77
C LEU A 114 4.63 -3.05 11.83
N GLU A 115 4.95 -2.40 12.94
CA GLU A 115 4.82 -0.95 13.11
C GLU A 115 5.71 -0.20 12.11
N ALA A 116 6.93 -0.67 11.87
CA ALA A 116 7.82 -0.10 10.86
C ALA A 116 7.24 -0.22 9.43
N LEU A 117 6.61 -1.34 9.10
CA LEU A 117 5.95 -1.53 7.80
C LEU A 117 4.75 -0.59 7.63
N LEU A 118 3.92 -0.42 8.68
CA LEU A 118 2.79 0.50 8.64
C LEU A 118 3.24 1.97 8.55
N ALA A 119 4.28 2.35 9.31
CA ALA A 119 4.85 3.69 9.23
C ALA A 119 5.45 4.00 7.85
N GLU A 120 5.90 2.98 7.11
CA GLU A 120 6.34 3.13 5.73
C GLU A 120 5.17 3.39 4.77
N VAL A 121 4.03 2.73 4.97
CA VAL A 121 2.80 3.01 4.23
C VAL A 121 2.36 4.44 4.44
N ASP A 122 2.28 4.91 5.69
CA ASP A 122 1.86 6.27 6.01
C ASP A 122 2.76 7.31 5.34
N ARG A 123 4.08 7.13 5.44
CA ARG A 123 5.08 8.01 4.81
C ARG A 123 4.90 8.09 3.29
N VAL A 124 4.63 6.97 2.65
CA VAL A 124 4.43 6.92 1.20
C VAL A 124 3.09 7.53 0.79
N LEU A 125 2.03 7.33 1.57
CA LEU A 125 0.74 8.00 1.31
C LEU A 125 0.87 9.52 1.43
N GLU A 126 1.64 10.02 2.41
CA GLU A 126 1.98 11.44 2.52
C GLU A 126 2.79 11.93 1.32
N ALA A 127 3.81 11.16 0.89
CA ALA A 127 4.65 11.51 -0.25
C ALA A 127 3.84 11.56 -1.56
N LEU A 128 2.92 10.61 -1.78
CA LEU A 128 2.00 10.62 -2.93
C LEU A 128 1.09 11.84 -2.89
N ARG A 129 0.56 12.19 -1.72
CA ARG A 129 -0.33 13.36 -1.57
C ARG A 129 0.40 14.70 -1.80
N ALA A 130 1.67 14.76 -1.43
CA ALA A 130 2.52 15.94 -1.63
C ALA A 130 3.15 15.99 -3.04
N ALA A 131 3.03 14.93 -3.83
CA ALA A 131 3.66 14.86 -5.14
C ALA A 131 3.02 15.86 -6.12
N THR A 132 3.87 16.59 -6.83
CA THR A 132 3.44 17.46 -7.94
C THR A 132 3.70 16.73 -9.25
N PRO A 133 2.67 16.20 -9.93
CA PRO A 133 2.86 15.41 -11.13
C PRO A 133 3.35 16.28 -12.30
N ALA A 134 4.35 15.81 -13.04
CA ALA A 134 4.85 16.47 -14.25
C ALA A 134 3.84 16.45 -15.41
N THR A 135 2.96 15.44 -15.44
CA THR A 135 1.93 15.26 -16.47
C THR A 135 0.57 14.94 -15.86
N PRO A 136 -0.55 15.26 -16.54
CA PRO A 136 -1.89 14.89 -16.07
C PRO A 136 -2.09 13.38 -15.88
N ASP A 137 -1.49 12.56 -16.75
CA ASP A 137 -1.59 11.10 -16.68
C ASP A 137 -0.87 10.56 -15.45
N LEU A 138 0.28 11.13 -15.10
CA LEU A 138 1.00 10.80 -13.88
C LEU A 138 0.21 11.22 -12.63
N GLY A 139 -0.49 12.36 -12.68
CA GLY A 139 -1.39 12.80 -11.60
C GLY A 139 -2.50 11.77 -11.35
N LEU A 140 -3.16 11.31 -12.41
CA LEU A 140 -4.19 10.24 -12.28
C LEU A 140 -3.61 8.92 -11.78
N ALA A 141 -2.38 8.58 -12.16
CA ALA A 141 -1.70 7.39 -11.66
C ALA A 141 -1.39 7.51 -10.17
N ILE A 142 -0.92 8.67 -9.71
CA ILE A 142 -0.67 8.97 -8.29
C ILE A 142 -1.96 8.88 -7.49
N ASP A 143 -3.04 9.52 -7.94
CA ASP A 143 -4.34 9.50 -7.25
C ASP A 143 -4.88 8.06 -7.10
N ARG A 144 -4.84 7.29 -8.19
CA ARG A 144 -5.27 5.87 -8.17
C ARG A 144 -4.39 5.01 -7.28
N THR A 145 -3.08 5.24 -7.30
CA THR A 145 -2.13 4.49 -6.46
C THR A 145 -2.33 4.83 -4.99
N TRP A 146 -2.61 6.09 -4.67
CA TRP A 146 -2.94 6.54 -3.33
C TRP A 146 -4.21 5.86 -2.80
N GLU A 147 -5.29 5.86 -3.60
CA GLU A 147 -6.55 5.20 -3.23
C GLU A 147 -6.35 3.69 -3.06
N THR A 148 -5.65 3.06 -3.99
CA THR A 148 -5.39 1.61 -3.96
C THR A 148 -4.52 1.20 -2.77
N LEU A 149 -3.43 1.93 -2.50
CA LEU A 149 -2.57 1.67 -1.35
C LEU A 149 -3.31 1.87 -0.03
N THR A 150 -4.18 2.88 0.05
CA THR A 150 -5.03 3.10 1.24
C THR A 150 -5.94 1.91 1.49
N GLN A 151 -6.60 1.40 0.44
CA GLN A 151 -7.46 0.23 0.56
C GLN A 151 -6.65 -1.03 0.92
N GLU A 152 -5.52 -1.27 0.27
CA GLU A 152 -4.63 -2.39 0.55
C GLU A 152 -4.11 -2.37 2.00
N ALA A 153 -3.83 -1.19 2.56
CA ALA A 153 -3.40 -1.03 3.96
C ALA A 153 -4.51 -1.35 4.97
N VAL A 154 -5.76 -0.97 4.66
CA VAL A 154 -6.95 -1.32 5.47
C VAL A 154 -7.20 -2.82 5.43
N ASP A 155 -7.15 -3.42 4.24
CA ASP A 155 -7.34 -4.86 4.06
C ASP A 155 -6.23 -5.65 4.74
N PHE A 156 -4.97 -5.20 4.62
CA PHE A 156 -3.84 -5.76 5.33
C PHE A 156 -4.05 -5.74 6.84
N SER A 157 -4.41 -4.58 7.40
CA SER A 157 -4.67 -4.44 8.84
C SER A 157 -5.80 -5.36 9.33
N THR A 158 -6.84 -5.54 8.50
CA THR A 158 -7.96 -6.44 8.79
C THR A 158 -7.53 -7.90 8.78
N ASN A 159 -6.75 -8.30 7.77
CA ASN A 159 -6.23 -9.67 7.63
C ASN A 159 -5.27 -10.03 8.77
N VAL A 160 -4.42 -9.08 9.19
CA VAL A 160 -3.52 -9.28 10.34
C VAL A 160 -4.30 -9.47 11.63
N LYS A 161 -5.36 -8.69 11.86
CA LYS A 161 -6.25 -8.86 13.02
C LYS A 161 -6.96 -10.22 13.00
N ALA A 162 -7.46 -10.64 11.84
CA ALA A 162 -8.12 -11.92 11.68
C ALA A 162 -7.17 -13.10 11.94
N ALA A 163 -5.94 -13.02 11.41
CA ALA A 163 -4.90 -14.02 11.63
C ALA A 163 -4.45 -14.08 13.09
N ALA A 164 -4.41 -12.95 13.80
CA ALA A 164 -4.10 -12.91 15.23
C ALA A 164 -5.26 -13.45 16.12
N ALA A 165 -6.50 -13.36 15.65
CA ALA A 165 -7.68 -13.86 16.36
C ALA A 165 -7.89 -15.37 16.21
N GLN A 166 -7.29 -16.00 15.20
CA GLN A 166 -7.26 -17.45 15.07
C GLN A 166 -6.09 -18.01 15.89
N PRO A 167 -6.34 -18.78 16.96
CA PRO A 167 -5.27 -19.53 17.60
C PRO A 167 -4.67 -20.47 16.56
N ALA A 168 -3.34 -20.49 16.45
CA ALA A 168 -2.63 -21.42 15.58
C ALA A 168 -3.19 -22.82 15.83
N ALA A 169 -3.88 -23.39 14.83
CA ALA A 169 -4.32 -24.77 14.91
C ALA A 169 -3.06 -25.61 15.17
N PRO A 170 -3.08 -26.54 16.16
CA PRO A 170 -1.93 -27.38 16.41
C PRO A 170 -1.57 -28.04 15.09
N ALA A 171 -0.30 -27.89 14.69
CA ALA A 171 0.23 -28.55 13.51
C ALA A 171 -0.06 -30.04 13.66
N HIS A 172 -1.08 -30.53 12.98
CA HIS A 172 -1.35 -31.97 12.93
C HIS A 172 -0.09 -32.58 12.31
N PRO A 173 0.62 -33.47 13.02
CA PRO A 173 1.74 -34.17 12.43
C PRO A 173 1.20 -34.88 11.20
N HIS A 174 1.73 -34.54 10.02
CA HIS A 174 1.45 -35.32 8.82
C HIS A 174 1.75 -36.79 9.17
N PRO A 175 0.81 -37.73 8.94
CA PRO A 175 1.09 -39.13 9.18
C PRO A 175 2.26 -39.52 8.28
N ALA A 176 3.39 -39.87 8.90
CA ALA A 176 4.57 -40.35 8.20
C ALA A 176 4.18 -41.51 7.27
N PRO A 177 4.72 -41.56 6.04
CA PRO A 177 4.42 -42.65 5.12
C PRO A 177 4.89 -43.97 5.75
N LYS A 178 3.95 -44.87 5.98
CA LYS A 178 4.21 -46.20 6.55
C LYS A 178 5.22 -46.95 5.68
N LYS A 179 6.43 -47.19 6.21
CA LYS A 179 7.29 -48.30 5.77
C LYS A 179 7.16 -49.46 6.75
N PRO A 180 7.22 -50.71 6.27
CA PRO A 180 6.84 -51.87 7.05
C PRO A 180 7.90 -52.29 8.07
N ALA A 181 7.39 -52.62 9.26
CA ALA A 181 7.89 -53.46 10.34
C ALA A 181 9.37 -53.89 10.36
N ALA A 182 10.07 -53.48 11.44
CA ALA A 182 10.98 -54.37 12.17
C ALA A 182 11.17 -53.87 13.63
N THR A 183 10.67 -54.69 14.57
CA THR A 183 11.18 -54.96 15.92
C THR A 183 12.03 -53.90 16.66
N GLY A 184 11.50 -53.43 17.80
CA GLY A 184 12.29 -52.85 18.88
C GLY A 184 11.40 -52.25 19.97
N LYS A 185 11.28 -52.93 21.13
CA LYS A 185 10.64 -52.37 22.33
C LYS A 185 11.44 -51.14 22.80
N VAL A 186 10.83 -49.96 22.73
CA VAL A 186 11.22 -48.80 23.55
C VAL A 186 9.94 -48.23 24.15
N THR A 187 9.80 -48.37 25.47
CA THR A 187 8.81 -47.68 26.28
C THR A 187 9.13 -46.19 26.28
N PHE A 188 8.31 -45.39 25.59
CA PHE A 188 8.26 -43.93 25.76
C PHE A 188 7.03 -43.61 26.61
N GLN A 189 7.24 -43.08 27.81
CA GLN A 189 6.19 -42.38 28.54
C GLN A 189 5.98 -41.01 27.87
N PRO A 190 4.75 -40.63 27.49
CA PRO A 190 4.44 -39.27 27.11
C PRO A 190 4.49 -38.40 28.37
N GLN A 191 5.45 -37.48 28.42
CA GLN A 191 5.43 -36.40 29.41
C GLN A 191 4.41 -35.37 28.93
N GLU A 192 3.26 -35.28 29.63
CA GLU A 192 2.28 -34.20 29.45
C GLU A 192 2.95 -32.83 29.67
N PRO A 193 2.76 -31.85 28.79
CA PRO A 193 3.18 -30.48 29.06
C PRO A 193 2.22 -29.85 30.07
N ASP A 194 2.76 -29.61 31.26
CA ASP A 194 2.11 -28.96 32.39
C ASP A 194 1.58 -27.56 31.98
N SER A 195 0.26 -27.42 31.99
CA SER A 195 -0.47 -26.26 31.47
C SER A 195 -0.69 -25.16 32.51
N GLN A 196 0.00 -25.19 33.66
CA GLN A 196 -0.33 -24.31 34.79
C GLN A 196 0.50 -23.03 34.95
N ASN A 197 1.53 -22.74 34.13
CA ASN A 197 2.40 -21.57 34.33
C ASN A 197 2.61 -20.65 33.11
N ALA A 198 1.56 -20.41 32.31
CA ALA A 198 1.58 -19.32 31.33
C ALA A 198 0.84 -18.08 31.91
N PRO A 199 1.50 -16.94 32.16
CA PRO A 199 0.83 -15.73 32.63
C PRO A 199 -0.07 -15.18 31.51
N LYS A 200 -1.38 -15.43 31.63
CA LYS A 200 -2.44 -14.81 30.80
C LYS A 200 -2.54 -13.32 31.14
N LYS A 201 -1.63 -12.49 30.62
CA LYS A 201 -1.84 -11.03 30.57
C LYS A 201 -2.85 -10.71 29.47
N SER A 202 -4.13 -10.62 29.83
CA SER A 202 -5.19 -10.25 28.89
C SER A 202 -5.08 -8.76 28.55
N ASN A 203 -4.61 -8.45 27.35
CA ASN A 203 -4.49 -7.08 26.82
C ASN A 203 -5.83 -6.56 26.28
N LYS A 204 -6.86 -6.51 27.13
CA LYS A 204 -8.17 -5.93 26.78
C LYS A 204 -8.07 -4.43 26.44
N ALA A 205 -7.10 -3.71 27.01
CA ALA A 205 -6.91 -2.28 26.78
C ALA A 205 -6.47 -1.93 25.36
N LEU A 206 -5.78 -2.83 24.65
CA LEU A 206 -5.22 -2.53 23.32
C LEU A 206 -6.26 -2.69 22.20
N PHE A 207 -7.25 -3.56 22.40
CA PHE A 207 -8.40 -3.69 21.49
C PHE A 207 -9.34 -2.47 21.56
N VAL A 208 -9.42 -1.80 22.71
CA VAL A 208 -10.18 -0.55 22.85
C VAL A 208 -9.50 0.60 22.11
N GLY A 209 -8.18 0.73 22.20
CA GLY A 209 -7.43 1.79 21.52
C GLY A 209 -7.48 1.68 19.98
N LEU A 210 -7.35 0.46 19.45
CA LEU A 210 -7.40 0.22 18.01
C LEU A 210 -8.82 0.32 17.44
N GLY A 211 -9.84 -0.04 18.23
CA GLY A 211 -11.24 0.21 17.88
C GLY A 211 -11.58 1.70 17.84
N LEU A 212 -11.01 2.51 18.74
CA LEU A 212 -11.24 3.95 18.78
C LEU A 212 -10.64 4.69 17.58
N ALA A 213 -9.44 4.30 17.12
CA ALA A 213 -8.82 4.88 15.94
C ALA A 213 -9.61 4.58 14.66
N VAL A 214 -10.10 3.34 14.50
CA VAL A 214 -10.97 2.96 13.38
C VAL A 214 -12.33 3.68 13.46
N ALA A 215 -12.89 3.85 14.65
CA ALA A 215 -14.14 4.58 14.83
C ALA A 215 -14.01 6.08 14.54
N MET A 216 -12.87 6.71 14.88
CA MET A 216 -12.61 8.11 14.56
C MET A 216 -12.44 8.33 13.04
N VAL A 217 -11.75 7.43 12.34
CA VAL A 217 -11.61 7.49 10.87
C VAL A 217 -12.96 7.21 10.19
N ALA A 218 -13.71 6.21 10.65
CA ALA A 218 -15.05 5.92 10.11
C ALA A 218 -16.05 7.06 10.39
N ALA A 219 -15.99 7.72 11.55
CA ALA A 219 -16.81 8.89 11.86
C ALA A 219 -16.41 10.11 11.00
N TYR A 220 -15.11 10.28 10.72
CA TYR A 220 -14.63 11.31 9.80
C TYR A 220 -15.11 11.07 8.35
N HIS A 221 -15.15 9.82 7.89
CA HIS A 221 -15.71 9.50 6.56
C HIS A 221 -17.24 9.50 6.52
N ALA A 222 -17.94 9.12 7.60
CA ALA A 222 -19.41 9.17 7.67
C ALA A 222 -19.95 10.61 7.69
N THR A 223 -19.19 11.55 8.23
CA THR A 223 -19.54 12.98 8.25
C THR A 223 -19.19 13.70 6.94
N GLN A 224 -18.32 13.14 6.10
CA GLN A 224 -18.02 13.69 4.77
C GLN A 224 -18.96 13.25 3.65
N GLY A 225 -19.99 12.44 3.96
CA GLY A 225 -21.04 12.12 3.01
C GLY A 225 -20.55 11.22 1.88
N THR A 226 -21.27 10.11 1.69
CA THR A 226 -21.29 9.38 0.42
C THR A 226 -21.83 10.27 -0.69
N ALA A 227 -20.98 11.13 -1.25
CA ALA A 227 -21.13 11.53 -2.64
C ALA A 227 -20.64 10.34 -3.47
N THR A 228 -21.56 9.45 -3.81
CA THR A 228 -21.35 8.48 -4.89
C THR A 228 -21.16 9.31 -6.16
N VAL A 229 -19.92 9.73 -6.44
CA VAL A 229 -19.57 10.31 -7.72
C VAL A 229 -19.60 9.15 -8.70
N ALA A 230 -20.78 8.91 -9.27
CA ALA A 230 -20.86 8.19 -10.52
C ALA A 230 -19.87 8.86 -11.48
N PRO A 231 -18.95 8.13 -12.12
CA PRO A 231 -18.08 8.73 -13.11
C PRO A 231 -18.98 9.40 -14.15
N PRO A 232 -18.90 10.72 -14.36
CA PRO A 232 -19.76 11.35 -15.34
C PRO A 232 -19.46 10.71 -16.69
N ALA A 233 -20.49 10.21 -17.37
CA ALA A 233 -20.39 9.93 -18.78
C ALA A 233 -19.83 11.19 -19.44
N ALA A 234 -18.77 11.06 -20.23
CA ALA A 234 -18.18 12.18 -20.95
C ALA A 234 -19.22 12.74 -21.94
N TYR A 235 -20.01 13.72 -21.48
CA TYR A 235 -20.92 14.46 -22.32
C TYR A 235 -20.11 15.56 -22.98
N THR A 236 -19.65 15.31 -24.21
CA THR A 236 -19.30 16.40 -25.12
C THR A 236 -20.59 17.15 -25.41
N GLN A 237 -20.80 18.29 -24.76
CA GLN A 237 -21.95 19.14 -25.02
C GLN A 237 -21.95 19.55 -26.50
N SER A 238 -23.12 19.51 -27.15
CA SER A 238 -23.23 19.92 -28.56
C SER A 238 -22.71 21.36 -28.74
N GLY A 239 -21.72 21.55 -29.61
CA GLY A 239 -21.04 22.84 -29.82
C GLY A 239 -19.83 23.11 -28.90
N SER A 240 -19.40 22.14 -28.10
CA SER A 240 -18.12 22.22 -27.37
C SER A 240 -16.92 22.06 -28.34
N PRO A 241 -15.78 22.71 -28.06
CA PRO A 241 -14.57 22.54 -28.85
C PRO A 241 -14.09 21.09 -28.85
N PRO A 242 -13.44 20.61 -29.93
CA PRO A 242 -12.84 19.28 -29.95
C PRO A 242 -11.82 19.14 -28.80
N ASP A 243 -11.70 17.92 -28.29
CA ASP A 243 -10.81 17.59 -27.18
C ASP A 243 -11.09 18.38 -25.89
N THR A 244 -12.36 18.70 -25.64
CA THR A 244 -12.81 19.24 -24.34
C THR A 244 -13.86 18.33 -23.72
N VAL A 245 -13.73 18.17 -22.40
CA VAL A 245 -14.76 17.56 -21.55
C VAL A 245 -15.46 18.70 -20.82
N VAL A 246 -16.79 18.73 -20.94
CA VAL A 246 -17.63 19.76 -20.33
C VAL A 246 -18.53 19.07 -19.31
N ILE A 247 -18.43 19.49 -18.06
CA ILE A 247 -19.18 18.91 -16.93
C ILE A 247 -20.05 20.03 -16.36
N PRO A 248 -21.35 20.07 -16.70
CA PRO A 248 -22.27 21.04 -16.12
C PRO A 248 -22.57 20.67 -14.66
N ASN A 249 -22.61 21.66 -13.80
CA ASN A 249 -23.10 21.54 -12.44
C ASN A 249 -24.54 22.07 -12.37
N SER A 250 -25.50 21.17 -12.23
CA SER A 250 -26.93 21.50 -12.20
C SER A 250 -27.35 22.31 -10.97
N SER A 251 -26.54 22.34 -9.91
CA SER A 251 -26.91 22.98 -8.64
C SER A 251 -26.70 24.49 -8.63
N ASP A 252 -25.67 24.99 -9.32
CA ASP A 252 -25.27 26.40 -9.36
C ASP A 252 -25.16 26.97 -10.79
N GLY A 253 -25.41 26.13 -11.81
CA GLY A 253 -25.31 26.50 -13.22
C GLY A 253 -23.87 26.71 -13.70
N SER A 254 -22.86 26.36 -12.90
CA SER A 254 -21.46 26.41 -13.30
C SER A 254 -21.12 25.29 -14.27
N ILE A 255 -20.07 25.49 -15.05
CA ILE A 255 -19.61 24.53 -16.05
C ILE A 255 -18.11 24.34 -15.86
N LEU A 256 -17.70 23.11 -15.53
CA LEU A 256 -16.30 22.73 -15.51
C LEU A 256 -15.87 22.28 -16.91
N VAL A 257 -14.82 22.90 -17.44
CA VAL A 257 -14.28 22.61 -18.77
C VAL A 257 -12.85 22.12 -18.62
N ARG A 258 -12.57 20.95 -19.18
CA ARG A 258 -11.24 20.33 -19.14
C ARG A 258 -10.76 20.04 -20.55
N SER A 259 -9.57 20.53 -20.91
CA SER A 259 -8.90 20.15 -22.15
C SER A 259 -8.32 18.74 -22.00
N LEU A 260 -8.52 17.91 -23.01
CA LEU A 260 -7.86 16.61 -23.16
C LEU A 260 -6.45 16.74 -23.77
N ARG A 261 -6.10 17.94 -24.28
CA ARG A 261 -4.76 18.25 -24.77
C ARG A 261 -3.93 18.92 -23.68
N THR A 262 -2.65 18.55 -23.63
CA THR A 262 -1.61 19.25 -22.87
C THR A 262 -1.19 20.52 -23.59
N GLY A 263 -1.07 21.62 -22.85
CA GLY A 263 -0.66 22.92 -23.38
C GLY A 263 -1.70 24.05 -23.16
N PRO A 264 -1.44 25.24 -23.72
CA PRO A 264 -2.36 26.37 -23.62
C PRO A 264 -3.68 26.10 -24.34
N ALA A 265 -4.69 26.92 -24.06
CA ALA A 265 -5.97 26.84 -24.76
C ALA A 265 -5.76 27.01 -26.28
N THR A 266 -6.43 26.17 -27.06
CA THR A 266 -6.44 26.32 -28.52
C THR A 266 -7.26 27.54 -28.92
N PRO A 267 -7.02 28.14 -30.11
CA PRO A 267 -7.83 29.26 -30.59
C PRO A 267 -9.33 28.97 -30.65
N GLN A 268 -9.71 27.71 -30.89
CA GLN A 268 -11.12 27.30 -30.87
C GLN A 268 -11.70 27.26 -29.46
N GLN A 269 -10.92 26.82 -28.46
CA GLN A 269 -11.32 26.88 -27.05
C GLN A 269 -11.47 28.32 -26.57
N GLU A 270 -10.52 29.20 -26.92
CA GLU A 270 -10.59 30.62 -26.59
C GLU A 270 -11.81 31.31 -27.23
N ALA A 271 -12.11 31.02 -28.49
CA ALA A 271 -13.30 31.54 -29.17
C ALA A 271 -14.59 31.08 -28.47
N TRP A 272 -14.63 29.81 -28.06
CA TRP A 272 -15.76 29.27 -27.32
C TRP A 272 -15.88 29.88 -25.92
N PHE A 273 -14.77 30.08 -25.19
CA PHE A 273 -14.79 30.77 -23.90
C PHE A 273 -15.35 32.20 -24.03
N LYS A 274 -14.94 32.95 -25.06
CA LYS A 274 -15.50 34.28 -25.33
C LYS A 274 -17.01 34.24 -25.61
N GLN A 275 -17.50 33.20 -26.28
CA GLN A 275 -18.94 33.01 -26.49
C GLN A 275 -19.68 32.73 -25.18
N GLN A 276 -19.09 31.95 -24.27
CA GLN A 276 -19.63 31.73 -22.93
C GLN A 276 -19.62 33.00 -22.09
N GLU A 277 -18.54 33.79 -22.17
CA GLU A 277 -18.46 35.09 -21.48
C GLU A 277 -19.53 36.07 -22.00
N ALA A 278 -19.76 36.11 -23.32
CA ALA A 278 -20.85 36.89 -23.91
C ALA A 278 -22.25 36.43 -23.46
N SER A 279 -22.40 35.15 -23.08
CA SER A 279 -23.63 34.60 -22.49
C SER A 279 -23.80 34.90 -21.00
N GLY A 280 -22.85 35.64 -20.39
CA GLY A 280 -22.90 36.03 -18.98
C GLY A 280 -22.13 35.10 -18.04
N MET A 281 -21.33 34.18 -18.55
CA MET A 281 -20.44 33.35 -17.74
C MET A 281 -19.13 34.07 -17.43
N GLN A 282 -18.50 33.75 -16.31
CA GLN A 282 -17.16 34.23 -15.95
C GLN A 282 -16.19 33.06 -15.98
N LEU A 283 -15.12 33.18 -16.78
CA LEU A 283 -14.07 32.18 -16.85
C LEU A 283 -13.11 32.31 -15.66
N LYS A 284 -12.94 31.24 -14.88
CA LYS A 284 -11.96 31.14 -13.79
C LYS A 284 -10.99 29.98 -14.06
N PRO A 285 -9.69 30.23 -14.26
CA PRO A 285 -8.72 29.15 -14.39
C PRO A 285 -8.60 28.40 -13.06
N GLN A 286 -8.68 27.07 -13.11
CA GLN A 286 -8.54 26.19 -11.94
C GLN A 286 -7.18 25.45 -11.94
N GLY A 287 -6.47 25.49 -13.06
CA GLY A 287 -5.16 24.86 -13.23
C GLY A 287 -4.84 24.66 -14.71
N PRO A 288 -3.70 24.03 -15.02
CA PRO A 288 -3.33 23.73 -16.40
C PRO A 288 -4.41 22.90 -17.10
N GLY A 289 -4.98 23.45 -18.18
CA GLY A 289 -6.00 22.77 -18.98
C GLY A 289 -7.38 22.63 -18.32
N ALA A 290 -7.63 23.32 -17.19
CA ALA A 290 -8.90 23.26 -16.47
C ALA A 290 -9.44 24.66 -16.18
N TRP A 291 -10.70 24.90 -16.55
CA TRP A 291 -11.39 26.16 -16.37
C TRP A 291 -12.78 25.93 -15.78
N LEU A 292 -13.18 26.80 -14.88
CA LEU A 292 -14.52 26.85 -14.32
C LEU A 292 -15.24 28.08 -14.85
N LEU A 293 -16.33 27.88 -15.58
CA LEU A 293 -17.25 28.93 -15.99
C LEU A 293 -18.33 29.05 -14.93
N VAL A 294 -18.46 30.23 -14.32
CA VAL A 294 -19.46 30.50 -13.28
C VAL A 294 -20.45 31.54 -13.81
N PRO A 295 -21.77 31.37 -13.66
CA PRO A 295 -22.73 32.42 -14.02
C PRO A 295 -22.40 33.71 -13.27
N THR A 296 -22.22 34.80 -14.01
CA THR A 296 -22.00 36.10 -13.39
C THR A 296 -23.34 36.58 -12.87
N ALA A 297 -23.51 36.68 -11.55
CA ALA A 297 -24.65 37.37 -10.97
C ALA A 297 -24.62 38.81 -11.49
N LYS A 298 -25.56 39.12 -12.39
CA LYS A 298 -25.65 40.40 -13.10
C LYS A 298 -25.61 41.54 -12.08
N ALA A 299 -24.52 42.31 -12.06
CA ALA A 299 -24.50 43.59 -11.34
C ALA A 299 -25.55 44.53 -11.96
N PRO A 300 -26.25 45.36 -11.16
CA PRO A 300 -27.37 46.16 -11.63
C PRO A 300 -26.95 47.12 -12.73
N ALA A 301 -27.85 47.33 -13.68
CA ALA A 301 -27.68 48.25 -14.80
C ALA A 301 -27.10 49.58 -14.33
N THR A 302 -25.87 49.88 -14.76
CA THR A 302 -25.28 51.19 -14.58
C THR A 302 -26.14 52.20 -15.35
N ALA A 303 -26.62 53.21 -14.63
CA ALA A 303 -27.32 54.35 -15.18
C ALA A 303 -26.51 54.99 -16.33
N GLY A 304 -27.16 55.13 -17.48
CA GLY A 304 -26.61 55.80 -18.66
C GLY A 304 -27.68 56.66 -19.31
N ASN A 305 -27.58 57.96 -19.02
CA ASN A 305 -28.22 59.14 -19.63
C ASN A 305 -29.01 58.97 -20.93
N GLY A 306 -30.20 59.55 -20.94
CA GLY A 306 -30.91 60.01 -22.12
C GLY A 306 -31.99 61.02 -21.76
N SER A 307 -31.62 62.30 -21.63
CA SER A 307 -32.56 63.43 -21.75
C SER A 307 -33.20 63.44 -23.14
N PRO A 308 -34.44 63.96 -23.22
CA PRO A 308 -34.58 65.34 -23.70
C PRO A 308 -35.16 66.30 -22.64
#